data_AF-A0A3P7BQ32-F1
#
_entry.id   AF-A0A3P7BQ32-F1
#
_cell.length_a   1.000
_cell.length_b   1.000
_cell.length_c   1.000
_cell.angle_alpha   90.00
_cell.angle_beta   90.00
_cell.angle_gamma   90.00
#
_symmetry.space_group_name_H-M   'P 1'
#
loop_
_entity.id
_entity.type
_entity.pdbx_description
1 polymer ?
#
loop_
_entity_poly.entity_id
_entity_poly.type
_entity_poly.pdbx_seq_one_letter_code
_entity_poly.pdbx_strand_id
1 'polypeptide(L)'
;MKEDPAKTEPEAAPMEAPAEKVVPAEGQNVPDAETENLPTEITKPAEDVAEPVTDGAATKPSETLDGEIAQPQSEVIKNDEKKEDSVAQVIEEEAVDNDLGGLQDEEKENPKEDTDEKRREKEHQELLEKHKALLERRRQAGELNTQFQTKLVEYFRRKRADAAEQAVGESGGGSSLVDNTVDFNQRYSKYITTLAETRNQFLSMKQVLDAQIAELKETSRVRQNEAATSHEKVINFVVSHAKKAVSNRTGRPLNIKEYDYFFNLLAKKEKLVTDVRLESIKIQNEVNKVDAIFKSQEDLADGLHLIDFEQLKIENQTYNEKIEERNEEIGKLRRKIANTVPKITHVKEGLQSYLADNANLTHELTQTDNEAERQLR
;
A
#
# COMPACT_ATOMS: atom_id res chain seq x y z
N MET A 1 3.26 -63.68 62.72
CA MET A 1 2.08 -63.00 63.33
C MET A 1 1.90 -61.72 62.52
N LYS A 2 0.76 -61.59 61.81
CA LYS A 2 -0.43 -60.79 62.19
C LYS A 2 -0.19 -59.28 61.99
N GLU A 3 -1.06 -58.49 61.36
CA GLU A 3 -2.28 -58.78 60.58
C GLU A 3 -2.71 -57.49 59.83
N ASP A 4 -3.19 -57.62 58.58
CA ASP A 4 -3.97 -56.60 57.85
C ASP A 4 -5.48 -56.74 58.19
N PRO A 5 -6.42 -55.87 57.72
CA PRO A 5 -6.38 -54.40 57.51
C PRO A 5 -7.68 -53.68 58.00
N ALA A 6 -7.74 -52.34 57.92
CA ALA A 6 -8.99 -51.56 57.84
C ALA A 6 -8.71 -50.17 57.20
N LYS A 7 -9.44 -49.60 56.21
CA LYS A 7 -10.76 -49.80 55.57
C LYS A 7 -11.96 -49.03 56.18
N THR A 8 -12.19 -47.81 55.69
CA THR A 8 -13.52 -47.16 55.61
C THR A 8 -13.57 -46.08 54.52
N GLU A 9 -14.54 -46.19 53.62
CA GLU A 9 -15.13 -45.06 52.87
C GLU A 9 -16.39 -44.57 53.64
N PRO A 10 -16.96 -43.40 53.31
CA PRO A 10 -18.09 -43.35 52.34
C PRO A 10 -17.79 -42.38 51.17
N GLU A 11 -18.28 -42.55 49.93
CA GLU A 11 -19.61 -42.93 49.38
C GLU A 11 -20.59 -41.75 49.22
N ALA A 12 -21.05 -41.55 47.96
CA ALA A 12 -22.15 -40.68 47.49
C ALA A 12 -21.99 -39.14 47.68
N ALA A 13 -22.58 -38.24 46.87
CA ALA A 13 -23.15 -38.27 45.51
C ALA A 13 -23.31 -36.80 45.01
N PRO A 14 -23.51 -36.51 43.70
CA PRO A 14 -23.43 -35.13 43.18
C PRO A 14 -24.75 -34.33 43.24
N MET A 15 -24.62 -33.00 43.28
CA MET A 15 -25.63 -32.02 42.82
C MET A 15 -25.02 -31.30 41.62
N GLU A 16 -25.56 -31.47 40.40
CA GLU A 16 -26.76 -30.82 39.85
C GLU A 16 -26.56 -29.33 39.51
N ALA A 17 -26.71 -29.02 38.22
CA ALA A 17 -26.78 -27.66 37.69
C ALA A 17 -28.24 -27.22 37.55
N PRO A 18 -28.57 -25.94 37.80
CA PRO A 18 -29.91 -25.43 37.55
C PRO A 18 -30.13 -25.21 36.04
N ALA A 19 -31.14 -25.88 35.48
CA ALA A 19 -31.59 -25.61 34.13
C ALA A 19 -32.49 -24.36 34.06
N GLU A 20 -32.37 -23.67 32.93
CA GLU A 20 -33.30 -22.75 32.28
C GLU A 20 -34.77 -22.77 32.76
N LYS A 21 -35.38 -21.57 32.88
CA LYS A 21 -36.84 -21.44 33.03
C LYS A 21 -37.39 -20.20 32.32
N VAL A 22 -37.91 -20.39 31.11
CA VAL A 22 -38.66 -19.40 30.34
C VAL A 22 -40.16 -19.52 30.65
N VAL A 23 -40.83 -18.41 30.99
CA VAL A 23 -42.31 -18.27 30.95
C VAL A 23 -42.66 -16.80 30.60
N PRO A 24 -43.58 -16.53 29.64
CA PRO A 24 -43.95 -15.18 29.21
C PRO A 24 -45.33 -14.69 29.72
N ALA A 25 -45.56 -13.38 29.59
CA ALA A 25 -46.85 -12.66 29.54
C ALA A 25 -46.59 -11.34 28.78
N GLU A 26 -47.35 -10.95 27.74
CA GLU A 26 -48.65 -10.25 27.80
C GLU A 26 -48.62 -8.95 28.65
N GLY A 27 -48.98 -7.75 28.17
CA GLY A 27 -49.39 -7.33 26.81
C GLY A 27 -50.58 -6.35 26.86
N GLN A 28 -50.38 -5.07 26.50
CA GLN A 28 -51.48 -4.09 26.39
C GLN A 28 -51.16 -2.94 25.43
N ASN A 29 -52.21 -2.26 24.97
CA ASN A 29 -52.25 -1.43 23.74
C ASN A 29 -52.45 0.07 24.00
N VAL A 30 -51.85 0.92 23.14
CA VAL A 30 -52.47 1.97 22.26
C VAL A 30 -53.62 2.79 22.90
N PRO A 31 -53.55 4.15 22.95
CA PRO A 31 -53.76 4.93 21.71
C PRO A 31 -53.03 6.28 21.53
N ASP A 32 -53.18 6.80 20.30
CA ASP A 32 -52.75 8.11 19.80
C ASP A 32 -53.58 9.32 20.30
N ALA A 33 -52.97 10.51 20.21
CA ALA A 33 -53.61 11.82 20.01
C ALA A 33 -52.54 12.76 19.40
N GLU A 34 -52.61 13.18 18.14
CA GLU A 34 -53.43 14.27 17.57
C GLU A 34 -52.98 15.71 17.93
N THR A 35 -52.16 16.28 17.03
CA THR A 35 -52.25 17.62 16.39
C THR A 35 -52.48 18.92 17.19
N GLU A 36 -51.56 19.88 17.03
CA GLU A 36 -51.77 21.32 16.71
C GLU A 36 -50.51 21.79 15.92
N ASN A 37 -50.56 22.20 14.64
CA ASN A 37 -50.99 23.48 14.03
C ASN A 37 -50.35 24.74 14.68
N LEU A 38 -49.45 25.51 14.02
CA LEU A 38 -49.56 26.39 12.82
C LEU A 38 -50.36 27.70 13.06
N PRO A 39 -50.16 28.80 12.27
CA PRO A 39 -49.18 29.05 11.19
C PRO A 39 -47.90 29.76 11.74
N THR A 40 -47.28 30.89 11.31
CA THR A 40 -47.36 32.00 10.31
C THR A 40 -45.93 32.61 10.21
N GLU A 41 -45.56 33.68 9.48
CA GLU A 41 -45.81 34.28 8.14
C GLU A 41 -45.16 35.70 8.14
N ILE A 42 -44.59 36.15 7.00
CA ILE A 42 -44.17 37.52 6.56
C ILE A 42 -43.02 37.35 5.53
N THR A 43 -43.32 36.99 4.28
CA THR A 43 -43.67 37.81 3.10
C THR A 43 -42.48 38.37 2.27
N LYS A 44 -42.50 38.06 0.96
CA LYS A 44 -41.77 38.77 -0.12
C LYS A 44 -42.64 39.93 -0.65
N PRO A 45 -42.06 40.88 -1.42
CA PRO A 45 -42.19 40.87 -2.91
C PRO A 45 -40.81 40.59 -3.60
N ALA A 46 -40.69 39.99 -4.80
CA ALA A 46 -41.17 40.36 -6.15
C ALA A 46 -40.47 41.64 -6.67
N GLU A 47 -39.97 41.78 -7.90
CA GLU A 47 -40.26 41.25 -9.27
C GLU A 47 -38.93 41.19 -10.10
N ASP A 48 -38.77 40.67 -11.33
CA ASP A 48 -39.48 39.78 -12.29
C ASP A 48 -38.50 39.48 -13.49
N VAL A 49 -38.98 38.88 -14.59
CA VAL A 49 -38.43 38.80 -15.97
C VAL A 49 -37.75 37.47 -16.39
N ALA A 50 -38.63 36.50 -16.65
CA ALA A 50 -38.77 35.74 -17.92
C ALA A 50 -37.65 34.81 -18.47
N GLU A 51 -38.04 33.55 -18.69
CA GLU A 51 -37.49 32.65 -19.72
C GLU A 51 -38.01 33.01 -21.14
N PRO A 52 -37.58 32.32 -22.24
CA PRO A 52 -38.32 31.11 -22.61
C PRO A 52 -37.49 29.92 -23.15
N VAL A 53 -37.87 28.74 -22.65
CA VAL A 53 -37.80 27.36 -23.19
C VAL A 53 -37.54 27.13 -24.70
N THR A 54 -36.79 26.08 -25.03
CA THR A 54 -37.25 24.98 -25.95
C THR A 54 -36.52 23.65 -25.66
N ASP A 55 -37.16 22.51 -25.98
CA ASP A 55 -36.73 21.11 -25.71
C ASP A 55 -35.50 20.62 -26.52
N GLY A 56 -34.94 19.43 -26.18
CA GLY A 56 -33.93 18.83 -27.07
C GLY A 56 -33.30 17.43 -26.84
N ALA A 57 -33.67 16.63 -25.84
CA ALA A 57 -33.33 15.18 -25.71
C ALA A 57 -31.86 14.65 -25.80
N ALA A 58 -31.42 14.03 -24.70
CA ALA A 58 -30.59 12.81 -24.61
C ALA A 58 -29.20 12.69 -25.31
N THR A 59 -28.13 12.63 -24.50
CA THR A 59 -27.33 11.39 -24.32
C THR A 59 -26.41 11.45 -23.08
N LYS A 60 -26.06 10.27 -22.51
CA LYS A 60 -24.94 10.10 -21.57
C LYS A 60 -23.63 9.86 -22.36
N PRO A 61 -22.45 10.25 -21.86
CA PRO A 61 -21.72 9.36 -20.94
C PRO A 61 -21.17 10.06 -19.68
N SER A 62 -20.47 9.28 -18.85
CA SER A 62 -19.77 9.71 -17.63
C SER A 62 -18.27 9.54 -17.86
N GLU A 63 -17.46 10.55 -17.53
CA GLU A 63 -15.99 10.42 -17.49
C GLU A 63 -15.45 10.98 -16.17
N THR A 64 -15.01 10.07 -15.31
CA THR A 64 -14.11 10.35 -14.17
C THR A 64 -12.68 10.28 -14.68
N LEU A 65 -11.92 11.37 -14.54
CA LEU A 65 -10.53 11.45 -15.00
C LEU A 65 -9.55 10.93 -13.94
N ASP A 66 -9.46 9.61 -13.81
CA ASP A 66 -8.35 8.94 -13.12
C ASP A 66 -7.22 8.63 -14.11
N GLY A 67 -5.97 8.90 -13.70
CA GLY A 67 -4.81 8.85 -14.58
C GLY A 67 -4.11 7.49 -14.66
N GLU A 68 -4.13 6.87 -15.83
CA GLU A 68 -3.40 5.61 -16.08
C GLU A 68 -1.89 5.87 -16.34
N ILE A 69 -1.06 5.69 -15.31
CA ILE A 69 0.41 5.67 -15.45
C ILE A 69 0.89 4.22 -15.56
N ALA A 70 1.08 3.76 -16.80
CA ALA A 70 1.59 2.41 -17.07
C ALA A 70 3.05 2.24 -16.60
N GLN A 71 3.27 1.35 -15.63
CA GLN A 71 4.61 0.91 -15.21
C GLN A 71 5.03 -0.37 -15.96
N PRO A 72 6.25 -0.45 -16.52
CA PRO A 72 6.76 -1.68 -17.11
C PRO A 72 7.12 -2.70 -16.02
N GLN A 73 6.75 -3.97 -16.25
CA GLN A 73 6.95 -5.06 -15.31
C GLN A 73 8.44 -5.42 -15.14
N SER A 74 8.90 -5.53 -13.89
CA SER A 74 10.22 -6.04 -13.55
C SER A 74 10.15 -7.50 -13.11
N GLU A 75 10.72 -8.41 -13.92
CA GLU A 75 10.77 -9.83 -13.60
C GLU A 75 11.68 -10.10 -12.40
N VAL A 76 11.15 -10.79 -11.38
CA VAL A 76 11.88 -11.14 -10.16
C VAL A 76 12.76 -12.36 -10.42
N ILE A 77 14.02 -12.11 -10.78
CA ILE A 77 15.05 -13.17 -10.84
C ILE A 77 15.32 -13.70 -9.43
N LYS A 78 14.93 -14.94 -9.18
CA LYS A 78 15.28 -15.68 -7.96
C LYS A 78 16.70 -16.24 -8.12
N ASN A 79 17.66 -15.66 -7.40
CA ASN A 79 18.98 -16.27 -7.21
C ASN A 79 18.92 -17.22 -6.00
N ASP A 80 18.84 -18.53 -6.26
CA ASP A 80 19.12 -19.54 -5.23
C ASP A 80 20.64 -19.76 -5.12
N GLU A 81 21.25 -19.19 -4.08
CA GLU A 81 22.66 -19.44 -3.74
C GLU A 81 22.82 -20.85 -3.13
N LYS A 82 23.14 -21.84 -3.96
CA LYS A 82 23.73 -23.09 -3.46
C LYS A 82 25.22 -22.92 -3.26
N LYS A 83 25.69 -23.15 -2.03
CA LYS A 83 27.10 -23.39 -1.74
C LYS A 83 27.50 -24.76 -2.26
N GLU A 84 28.65 -24.84 -2.94
CA GLU A 84 29.40 -26.07 -3.11
C GLU A 84 30.84 -25.84 -2.64
N ASP A 85 31.11 -26.29 -1.41
CA ASP A 85 32.47 -26.54 -0.92
C ASP A 85 32.85 -27.97 -1.30
N SER A 86 33.81 -28.18 -2.21
CA SER A 86 34.73 -29.33 -2.12
C SER A 86 35.92 -29.27 -3.08
N VAL A 87 37.10 -29.47 -2.46
CA VAL A 87 38.23 -30.28 -2.95
C VAL A 87 38.58 -30.20 -4.45
N ALA A 88 39.62 -29.42 -4.75
CA ALA A 88 40.46 -29.72 -5.91
C ALA A 88 41.22 -31.02 -5.64
N GLN A 89 41.09 -32.02 -6.52
CA GLN A 89 41.91 -33.22 -6.53
C GLN A 89 42.79 -33.23 -7.77
N VAL A 90 44.10 -33.42 -7.56
CA VAL A 90 45.09 -33.49 -8.64
C VAL A 90 44.94 -34.81 -9.39
N ILE A 91 45.01 -34.74 -10.71
CA ILE A 91 45.30 -35.88 -11.60
C ILE A 91 46.60 -35.52 -12.31
N GLU A 92 47.63 -36.34 -12.09
CA GLU A 92 48.91 -36.23 -12.82
C GLU A 92 48.78 -36.94 -14.17
N GLU A 93 49.39 -36.37 -15.21
CA GLU A 93 49.61 -37.08 -16.47
C GLU A 93 50.82 -38.00 -16.29
N GLU A 94 50.64 -39.31 -16.45
CA GLU A 94 51.75 -40.23 -16.72
C GLU A 94 51.50 -40.96 -18.04
N ALA A 95 52.56 -41.30 -18.76
CA ALA A 95 52.50 -41.53 -20.19
C ALA A 95 53.39 -42.68 -20.68
N VAL A 96 52.83 -43.45 -21.62
CA VAL A 96 53.51 -44.24 -22.67
C VAL A 96 54.09 -45.63 -22.28
N ASP A 97 53.82 -46.58 -23.19
CA ASP A 97 54.40 -47.92 -23.40
C ASP A 97 54.49 -48.94 -22.26
N ASN A 98 53.75 -50.06 -22.38
CA ASN A 98 54.32 -51.20 -23.12
C ASN A 98 53.37 -52.38 -23.49
N ASP A 99 53.81 -53.08 -24.54
CA ASP A 99 53.63 -54.50 -24.91
C ASP A 99 52.26 -55.04 -25.38
N LEU A 100 52.34 -56.10 -26.21
CA LEU A 100 51.30 -56.60 -27.11
C LEU A 100 50.78 -57.99 -26.69
N GLY A 101 50.09 -58.06 -25.55
CA GLY A 101 49.56 -59.31 -24.98
C GLY A 101 48.15 -59.67 -25.47
N GLY A 102 48.05 -60.47 -26.53
CA GLY A 102 46.75 -60.91 -27.06
C GLY A 102 46.03 -61.96 -26.19
N LEU A 103 44.89 -61.59 -25.62
CA LEU A 103 43.89 -62.52 -25.05
C LEU A 103 42.51 -62.23 -25.66
N GLN A 104 41.76 -63.31 -25.93
CA GLN A 104 40.37 -63.22 -26.35
C GLN A 104 39.48 -63.19 -25.10
N ASP A 105 38.89 -62.04 -24.81
CA ASP A 105 37.70 -61.92 -23.96
C ASP A 105 36.58 -61.27 -24.77
N GLU A 106 35.34 -61.73 -24.60
CA GLU A 106 34.25 -61.38 -25.52
C GLU A 106 33.78 -59.94 -25.34
N GLU A 107 33.91 -59.13 -26.39
CA GLU A 107 33.15 -57.89 -26.57
C GLU A 107 31.64 -58.21 -26.68
N LYS A 108 31.01 -58.38 -25.53
CA LYS A 108 29.58 -58.15 -25.38
C LYS A 108 29.36 -56.66 -25.45
N GLU A 109 29.19 -56.15 -26.68
CA GLU A 109 28.60 -54.83 -26.91
C GLU A 109 27.42 -54.66 -25.95
N ASN A 110 27.58 -53.76 -25.00
CA ASN A 110 26.60 -53.48 -23.97
C ASN A 110 25.83 -52.22 -24.43
N PRO A 111 24.69 -52.35 -25.13
CA PRO A 111 24.00 -51.20 -25.76
C PRO A 111 23.41 -50.20 -24.76
N LYS A 112 23.73 -50.33 -23.47
CA LYS A 112 23.46 -49.34 -22.41
C LYS A 112 24.62 -48.34 -22.27
N GLU A 113 25.85 -48.83 -22.33
CA GLU A 113 27.07 -48.07 -22.06
C GLU A 113 27.29 -47.00 -23.14
N ASP A 114 27.11 -47.41 -24.40
CA ASP A 114 27.04 -46.55 -25.58
C ASP A 114 25.86 -45.54 -25.54
N THR A 115 24.73 -45.89 -24.90
CA THR A 115 23.63 -44.92 -24.71
C THR A 115 23.87 -43.93 -23.57
N ASP A 116 24.56 -44.34 -22.51
CA ASP A 116 24.95 -43.47 -21.41
C ASP A 116 26.12 -42.55 -21.83
N GLU A 117 27.03 -43.01 -22.71
CA GLU A 117 28.03 -42.20 -23.41
C GLU A 117 27.35 -41.08 -24.23
N LYS A 118 26.47 -41.46 -25.16
CA LYS A 118 25.69 -40.53 -26.00
C LYS A 118 24.72 -39.64 -25.22
N ARG A 119 24.49 -39.95 -23.94
CA ARG A 119 23.79 -39.09 -22.99
C ARG A 119 24.75 -38.09 -22.33
N ARG A 120 25.91 -38.54 -21.82
CA ARG A 120 26.98 -37.66 -21.30
C ARG A 120 27.41 -36.63 -22.34
N GLU A 121 27.56 -37.04 -23.60
CA GLU A 121 27.87 -36.15 -24.73
C GLU A 121 26.81 -35.05 -24.92
N LYS A 122 25.52 -35.38 -24.83
CA LYS A 122 24.42 -34.40 -24.95
C LYS A 122 24.37 -33.47 -23.76
N GLU A 123 24.50 -33.99 -22.54
CA GLU A 123 24.55 -33.19 -21.31
C GLU A 123 25.78 -32.24 -21.33
N HIS A 124 26.91 -32.67 -21.90
CA HIS A 124 28.09 -31.84 -22.15
C HIS A 124 27.87 -30.79 -23.26
N GLN A 125 27.26 -31.15 -24.39
CA GLN A 125 26.92 -30.21 -25.47
C GLN A 125 25.95 -29.12 -24.99
N GLU A 126 24.88 -29.51 -24.28
CA GLU A 126 23.97 -28.56 -23.62
C GLU A 126 24.70 -27.64 -22.63
N LEU A 127 25.65 -28.16 -21.85
CA LEU A 127 26.43 -27.35 -20.91
C LEU A 127 27.36 -26.36 -21.63
N LEU A 128 27.97 -26.76 -22.74
CA LEU A 128 28.75 -25.88 -23.61
C LEU A 128 27.88 -24.80 -24.26
N GLU A 129 26.65 -25.11 -24.67
CA GLU A 129 25.69 -24.13 -25.20
C GLU A 129 25.23 -23.14 -24.13
N LYS A 130 24.89 -23.63 -22.93
CA LYS A 130 24.57 -22.79 -21.76
C LYS A 130 25.75 -21.87 -21.40
N HIS A 131 26.99 -22.37 -21.44
CA HIS A 131 28.19 -21.55 -21.22
C HIS A 131 28.41 -20.50 -22.30
N LYS A 132 28.25 -20.85 -23.59
CA LYS A 132 28.31 -19.89 -24.72
C LYS A 132 27.25 -18.78 -24.58
N ALA A 133 26.01 -19.14 -24.24
CA ALA A 133 24.93 -18.18 -24.02
C ALA A 133 25.20 -17.24 -22.83
N LEU A 134 25.80 -17.74 -21.74
CA LEU A 134 26.22 -16.92 -20.60
C LEU A 134 27.37 -15.97 -20.95
N LEU A 135 28.36 -16.41 -21.73
CA LEU A 135 29.43 -15.55 -22.24
C LEU A 135 28.90 -14.45 -23.17
N GLU A 136 27.95 -14.78 -24.05
CA GLU A 136 27.32 -13.81 -24.94
C GLU A 136 26.46 -12.79 -24.17
N ARG A 137 25.68 -13.23 -23.17
CA ARG A 137 24.96 -12.33 -22.25
C ARG A 137 25.92 -11.41 -21.48
N ARG A 138 27.09 -11.92 -21.06
CA ARG A 138 28.15 -11.12 -20.43
C ARG A 138 28.76 -10.10 -21.41
N ARG A 139 28.97 -10.47 -22.68
CA ARG A 139 29.46 -9.57 -23.74
C ARG A 139 28.48 -8.42 -23.95
N GLN A 140 27.21 -8.73 -24.17
CA GLN A 140 26.14 -7.73 -24.35
C GLN A 140 26.00 -6.79 -23.14
N ALA A 141 26.07 -7.31 -21.92
CA ALA A 141 26.08 -6.48 -20.70
C ALA A 141 27.31 -5.57 -20.61
N GLY A 142 28.50 -6.04 -21.02
CA GLY A 142 29.71 -5.24 -21.10
C GLY A 142 29.63 -4.13 -22.16
N GLU A 143 29.04 -4.42 -23.32
CA GLU A 143 28.84 -3.45 -24.40
C GLU A 143 27.81 -2.37 -24.00
N LEU A 144 26.69 -2.76 -23.39
CA LEU A 144 25.72 -1.81 -22.84
C LEU A 144 26.33 -0.94 -21.73
N ASN A 145 27.08 -1.53 -20.80
CA ASN A 145 27.81 -0.77 -19.76
C ASN A 145 28.79 0.24 -20.39
N THR A 146 29.54 -0.16 -21.41
CA THR A 146 30.46 0.72 -22.14
C THR A 146 29.70 1.87 -22.84
N GLN A 147 28.58 1.57 -23.50
CA GLN A 147 27.72 2.59 -24.12
C GLN A 147 27.15 3.57 -23.09
N PHE A 148 26.71 3.10 -21.92
CA PHE A 148 26.24 3.97 -20.85
C PHE A 148 27.37 4.83 -20.27
N GLN A 149 28.58 4.29 -20.09
CA GLN A 149 29.75 5.06 -19.64
C GLN A 149 30.13 6.16 -20.66
N THR A 150 30.14 5.86 -21.96
CA THR A 150 30.38 6.88 -23.01
C THR A 150 29.30 7.96 -22.96
N LYS A 151 28.02 7.60 -22.91
CA LYS A 151 26.90 8.56 -22.77
C LYS A 151 27.01 9.41 -21.49
N LEU A 152 27.50 8.83 -20.39
CA LEU A 152 27.72 9.55 -19.13
C LEU A 152 28.88 10.55 -19.25
N VAL A 153 29.99 10.16 -19.90
CA VAL A 153 31.13 11.04 -20.19
C VAL A 153 30.73 12.17 -21.13
N GLU A 154 29.92 11.90 -22.16
CA GLU A 154 29.35 12.92 -23.06
C GLU A 154 28.40 13.86 -22.31
N TYR A 155 27.49 13.34 -21.48
CA TYR A 155 26.61 14.15 -20.64
C TYR A 155 27.40 15.05 -19.68
N PHE A 156 28.41 14.53 -18.98
CA PHE A 156 29.25 15.32 -18.08
C PHE A 156 30.23 16.25 -18.79
N ARG A 157 30.58 16.00 -20.07
CA ARG A 157 31.29 16.97 -20.92
C ARG A 157 30.36 18.09 -21.36
N ARG A 158 29.17 17.76 -21.86
CA ARG A 158 28.17 18.72 -22.33
C ARG A 158 27.70 19.63 -21.19
N LYS A 159 27.24 19.06 -20.08
CA LYS A 159 26.85 19.82 -18.87
C LYS A 159 27.97 20.71 -18.31
N ARG A 160 29.25 20.37 -18.55
CA ARG A 160 30.41 21.19 -18.18
C ARG A 160 30.68 22.31 -19.19
N ALA A 161 30.38 22.11 -20.47
CA ALA A 161 30.38 23.17 -21.48
C ALA A 161 29.21 24.13 -21.27
N ASP A 162 27.99 23.62 -21.10
CA ASP A 162 26.77 24.40 -20.82
C ASP A 162 26.97 25.29 -19.56
N ALA A 163 27.53 24.72 -18.48
CA ALA A 163 27.86 25.46 -17.26
C ALA A 163 29.05 26.43 -17.42
N ALA A 164 29.96 26.19 -18.38
CA ALA A 164 31.05 27.12 -18.69
C ALA A 164 30.53 28.31 -19.54
N GLU A 165 29.60 28.10 -20.47
CA GLU A 165 28.94 29.21 -21.18
C GLU A 165 28.14 30.09 -20.22
N GLN A 166 27.41 29.50 -19.27
CA GLN A 166 26.74 30.25 -18.20
C GLN A 166 27.74 31.00 -17.30
N ALA A 167 28.85 30.39 -16.90
CA ALA A 167 29.89 31.04 -16.09
C ALA A 167 30.71 32.12 -16.85
N VAL A 168 30.67 32.14 -18.19
CA VAL A 168 31.23 33.24 -19.00
C VAL A 168 30.28 34.45 -19.08
N GLY A 169 28.97 34.24 -18.85
CA GLY A 169 28.00 35.32 -18.72
C GLY A 169 28.10 36.10 -17.40
N GLU A 170 28.53 35.46 -16.31
CA GLU A 170 28.68 36.08 -14.99
C GLU A 170 30.15 36.21 -14.58
N SER A 171 30.74 37.38 -14.86
CA SER A 171 32.15 37.66 -14.61
C SER A 171 32.50 37.83 -13.12
N GLY A 172 32.63 36.72 -12.38
CA GLY A 172 33.33 36.74 -11.08
C GLY A 172 32.96 35.63 -10.09
N GLY A 173 33.66 34.49 -10.13
CA GLY A 173 33.62 33.53 -9.02
C GLY A 173 33.88 32.07 -9.38
N GLY A 174 35.14 31.68 -9.58
CA GLY A 174 35.55 30.30 -9.91
C GLY A 174 35.34 29.23 -8.81
N SER A 175 34.45 29.47 -7.84
CA SER A 175 34.23 28.59 -6.68
C SER A 175 32.94 27.75 -6.75
N SER A 176 31.89 28.24 -7.44
CA SER A 176 30.54 27.66 -7.39
C SER A 176 30.45 26.23 -7.96
N LEU A 177 31.22 25.91 -9.00
CA LEU A 177 31.16 24.61 -9.70
C LEU A 177 31.73 23.45 -8.86
N VAL A 178 32.75 23.72 -8.04
CA VAL A 178 33.31 22.73 -7.12
C VAL A 178 32.34 22.49 -5.97
N ASP A 179 31.76 23.54 -5.41
CA ASP A 179 30.82 23.46 -4.29
C ASP A 179 29.56 22.64 -4.67
N ASN A 180 28.94 22.93 -5.82
CA ASN A 180 27.81 22.16 -6.35
C ASN A 180 28.14 20.67 -6.64
N THR A 181 29.38 20.36 -7.03
CA THR A 181 29.78 18.96 -7.26
C THR A 181 30.18 18.24 -5.98
N VAL A 182 30.67 18.95 -4.96
CA VAL A 182 30.87 18.41 -3.61
C VAL A 182 29.52 18.14 -2.93
N ASP A 183 28.53 19.05 -3.03
CA ASP A 183 27.18 18.83 -2.51
C ASP A 183 26.48 17.65 -3.20
N PHE A 184 26.52 17.56 -4.54
CA PHE A 184 25.95 16.41 -5.24
C PHE A 184 26.59 15.08 -4.79
N ASN A 185 27.91 15.03 -4.66
CA ASN A 185 28.60 13.85 -4.14
C ASN A 185 28.24 13.56 -2.67
N GLN A 186 28.13 14.59 -1.82
CA GLN A 186 27.76 14.41 -0.41
C GLN A 186 26.30 13.91 -0.26
N ARG A 187 25.37 14.42 -1.08
CA ARG A 187 23.99 13.90 -1.16
C ARG A 187 23.98 12.46 -1.66
N TYR A 188 24.73 12.14 -2.71
CA TYR A 188 24.85 10.76 -3.21
C TYR A 188 25.43 9.82 -2.14
N SER A 189 26.51 10.20 -1.45
CA SER A 189 27.05 9.42 -0.33
C SER A 189 26.02 9.24 0.80
N LYS A 190 25.28 10.30 1.18
CA LYS A 190 24.18 10.19 2.15
C LYS A 190 23.11 9.17 1.70
N TYR A 191 22.68 9.20 0.45
CA TYR A 191 21.72 8.22 -0.09
C TYR A 191 22.26 6.80 -0.14
N ILE A 192 23.54 6.60 -0.46
CA ILE A 192 24.18 5.27 -0.42
C ILE A 192 24.31 4.75 1.02
N THR A 193 24.63 5.63 1.97
CA THR A 193 24.65 5.28 3.41
C THR A 193 23.26 4.88 3.90
N THR A 194 22.22 5.68 3.66
CA THR A 194 20.86 5.34 4.11
C THR A 194 20.29 4.12 3.39
N LEU A 195 20.66 3.88 2.12
CA LEU A 195 20.34 2.65 1.40
C LEU A 195 21.02 1.42 2.05
N ALA A 196 22.28 1.54 2.49
CA ALA A 196 22.99 0.48 3.18
C ALA A 196 22.40 0.23 4.58
N GLU A 197 22.08 1.28 5.34
CA GLU A 197 21.45 1.20 6.66
C GLU A 197 20.07 0.54 6.59
N THR A 198 19.19 1.00 5.70
CA THR A 198 17.84 0.42 5.51
C THR A 198 17.91 -1.02 5.01
N ARG A 199 18.86 -1.36 4.12
CA ARG A 199 19.12 -2.75 3.71
C ARG A 199 19.58 -3.61 4.88
N ASN A 200 20.46 -3.11 5.75
CA ASN A 200 20.93 -3.84 6.92
C ASN A 200 19.82 -4.03 7.97
N GLN A 201 18.98 -3.01 8.19
CA GLN A 201 17.78 -3.11 9.03
C GLN A 201 16.80 -4.16 8.48
N PHE A 202 16.52 -4.14 7.18
CA PHE A 202 15.68 -5.14 6.52
C PHE A 202 16.24 -6.56 6.66
N LEU A 203 17.55 -6.75 6.44
CA LEU A 203 18.19 -8.07 6.58
C LEU A 203 18.17 -8.57 8.04
N SER A 204 18.41 -7.70 9.02
CA SER A 204 18.32 -8.02 10.44
C SER A 204 16.89 -8.41 10.85
N MET A 205 15.89 -7.59 10.47
CA MET A 205 14.48 -7.88 10.72
C MET A 205 14.03 -9.18 10.03
N LYS A 206 14.47 -9.42 8.79
CA LYS A 206 14.22 -10.69 8.10
C LYS A 206 14.81 -11.88 8.87
N GLN A 207 16.06 -11.79 9.34
CA GLN A 207 16.69 -12.88 10.10
C GLN A 207 15.93 -13.20 11.40
N VAL A 208 15.43 -12.18 12.11
CA VAL A 208 14.59 -12.37 13.30
C VAL A 208 13.26 -13.04 12.95
N LEU A 209 12.60 -12.61 11.87
CA LEU A 209 11.33 -13.20 11.42
C LEU A 209 11.52 -14.65 10.91
N ASP A 210 12.56 -14.92 10.14
CA ASP A 210 12.89 -16.28 9.67
C ASP A 210 13.18 -17.23 10.85
N ALA A 211 13.87 -16.74 11.90
CA ALA A 211 14.11 -17.49 13.13
C ALA A 211 12.81 -17.77 13.91
N GLN A 212 11.95 -16.76 14.10
CA GLN A 212 10.64 -16.93 14.73
C GLN A 212 9.73 -17.91 13.94
N ILE A 213 9.77 -17.84 12.60
CA ILE A 213 9.05 -18.78 11.73
C ILE A 213 9.60 -20.21 11.90
N ALA A 214 10.90 -20.39 12.08
CA ALA A 214 11.50 -21.70 12.35
C ALA A 214 11.09 -22.24 13.74
N GLU A 215 11.13 -21.40 14.78
CA GLU A 215 10.72 -21.75 16.14
C GLU A 215 9.23 -22.14 16.22
N LEU A 216 8.35 -21.37 15.56
CA LEU A 216 6.92 -21.65 15.49
C LEU A 216 6.62 -22.94 14.70
N LYS A 217 7.36 -23.20 13.61
CA LYS A 217 7.26 -24.47 12.85
C LYS A 217 7.69 -25.67 13.69
N GLU A 218 8.80 -25.56 14.42
CA GLU A 218 9.28 -26.65 15.27
C GLU A 218 8.34 -26.89 16.46
N THR A 219 7.87 -25.83 17.12
CA THR A 219 6.85 -25.92 18.19
C THR A 219 5.57 -26.58 17.69
N SER A 220 5.13 -26.25 16.47
CA SER A 220 3.98 -26.90 15.82
C SER A 220 4.24 -28.38 15.54
N ARG A 221 5.43 -28.73 15.01
CA ARG A 221 5.85 -30.11 14.73
C ARG A 221 5.89 -30.97 15.99
N VAL A 222 6.45 -30.45 17.08
CA VAL A 222 6.49 -31.13 18.39
C VAL A 222 5.06 -31.39 18.89
N ARG A 223 4.22 -30.36 18.96
CA ARG A 223 2.82 -30.50 19.40
C ARG A 223 2.00 -31.45 18.52
N GLN A 224 2.25 -31.47 17.21
CA GLN A 224 1.60 -32.40 16.29
C GLN A 224 2.00 -33.86 16.57
N ASN A 225 3.28 -34.12 16.87
CA ASN A 225 3.77 -35.45 17.27
C ASN A 225 3.24 -35.87 18.66
N GLU A 226 3.16 -34.95 19.62
CA GLU A 226 2.55 -35.19 20.93
C GLU A 226 1.06 -35.53 20.80
N ALA A 227 0.32 -34.79 19.96
CA ALA A 227 -1.08 -35.06 19.67
C ALA A 227 -1.26 -36.41 18.97
N ALA A 228 -0.46 -36.71 17.93
CA ALA A 228 -0.52 -37.97 17.20
C ALA A 228 -0.22 -39.19 18.09
N THR A 229 0.86 -39.15 18.88
CA THR A 229 1.19 -40.25 19.81
C THR A 229 0.21 -40.36 20.98
N SER A 230 -0.49 -39.28 21.35
CA SER A 230 -1.56 -39.34 22.35
C SER A 230 -2.85 -39.93 21.77
N HIS A 231 -3.20 -39.57 20.54
CA HIS A 231 -4.31 -40.17 19.78
C HIS A 231 -4.06 -41.66 19.57
N GLU A 232 -2.87 -42.05 19.14
CA GLU A 232 -2.49 -43.45 18.96
C GLU A 232 -2.63 -44.28 20.25
N LYS A 233 -2.23 -43.73 21.41
CA LYS A 233 -2.44 -44.37 22.73
C LYS A 233 -3.92 -44.57 23.03
N VAL A 234 -4.78 -43.57 22.75
CA VAL A 234 -6.24 -43.67 22.95
C VAL A 234 -6.86 -44.70 21.99
N ILE A 235 -6.50 -44.67 20.71
CA ILE A 235 -6.96 -45.66 19.71
C ILE A 235 -6.53 -47.07 20.14
N ASN A 236 -5.25 -47.29 20.49
CA ASN A 236 -4.76 -48.58 20.97
C ASN A 236 -5.46 -49.04 22.27
N PHE A 237 -5.76 -48.12 23.19
CA PHE A 237 -6.54 -48.41 24.40
C PHE A 237 -7.96 -48.90 24.04
N VAL A 238 -8.70 -48.15 23.21
CA VAL A 238 -10.06 -48.50 22.77
C VAL A 238 -10.05 -49.82 21.97
N VAL A 239 -9.08 -49.99 21.08
CA VAL A 239 -8.81 -51.23 20.32
C VAL A 239 -8.64 -52.43 21.25
N SER A 240 -7.83 -52.30 22.30
CA SER A 240 -7.55 -53.39 23.25
C SER A 240 -8.73 -53.76 24.15
N HIS A 241 -9.64 -52.81 24.44
CA HIS A 241 -10.86 -53.05 25.21
C HIS A 241 -11.98 -53.60 24.35
N ALA A 242 -12.18 -53.06 23.14
CA ALA A 242 -13.16 -53.58 22.19
C ALA A 242 -12.86 -55.03 21.76
N LYS A 243 -11.57 -55.45 21.73
CA LYS A 243 -11.16 -56.86 21.51
C LYS A 243 -11.56 -57.82 22.65
N LYS A 244 -11.88 -57.29 23.83
CA LYS A 244 -12.38 -58.03 24.99
C LYS A 244 -13.89 -57.91 25.18
N ALA A 245 -14.57 -57.11 24.34
CA ALA A 245 -15.99 -56.81 24.49
C ALA A 245 -16.87 -57.96 23.97
N VAL A 246 -18.02 -58.11 24.61
CA VAL A 246 -18.97 -59.21 24.39
C VAL A 246 -20.32 -58.61 23.97
N SER A 247 -21.03 -59.23 23.03
CA SER A 247 -22.30 -58.71 22.54
C SER A 247 -23.43 -58.93 23.56
N ASN A 248 -24.00 -57.83 24.07
CA ASN A 248 -25.11 -57.84 25.05
C ASN A 248 -26.33 -58.68 24.63
N ARG A 249 -26.52 -58.93 23.32
CA ARG A 249 -27.67 -59.71 22.81
C ARG A 249 -27.39 -61.21 22.70
N THR A 250 -26.13 -61.65 22.64
CA THR A 250 -25.79 -63.06 22.36
C THR A 250 -24.80 -63.68 23.35
N GLY A 251 -24.17 -62.89 24.22
CA GLY A 251 -23.14 -63.36 25.15
C GLY A 251 -21.85 -63.85 24.46
N ARG A 252 -21.69 -63.58 23.15
CA ARG A 252 -20.52 -64.00 22.35
C ARG A 252 -19.63 -62.80 22.03
N PRO A 253 -18.30 -62.98 21.89
CA PRO A 253 -17.40 -61.92 21.43
C PRO A 253 -17.83 -61.41 20.06
N LEU A 254 -17.60 -60.11 19.81
CA LEU A 254 -17.94 -59.44 18.55
C LEU A 254 -17.11 -59.97 17.37
N ASN A 255 -17.67 -59.92 16.17
CA ASN A 255 -16.97 -60.37 14.97
C ASN A 255 -15.89 -59.35 14.56
N ILE A 256 -14.70 -59.82 14.19
CA ILE A 256 -13.58 -58.98 13.72
C ILE A 256 -14.02 -58.07 12.55
N LYS A 257 -14.91 -58.55 11.67
CA LYS A 257 -15.44 -57.72 10.56
C LYS A 257 -16.39 -56.61 11.00
N GLU A 258 -17.12 -56.79 12.10
CA GLU A 258 -17.98 -55.76 12.69
C GLU A 258 -17.12 -54.69 13.38
N TYR A 259 -16.09 -55.14 14.09
CA TYR A 259 -15.08 -54.31 14.72
C TYR A 259 -14.39 -53.38 13.69
N ASP A 260 -13.83 -53.93 12.61
CA ASP A 260 -13.15 -53.15 11.57
C ASP A 260 -14.08 -52.12 10.92
N TYR A 261 -15.36 -52.48 10.71
CA TYR A 261 -16.38 -51.55 10.22
C TYR A 261 -16.59 -50.36 11.17
N PHE A 262 -16.75 -50.60 12.48
CA PHE A 262 -16.95 -49.52 13.45
C PHE A 262 -15.72 -48.61 13.59
N PHE A 263 -14.50 -49.15 13.57
CA PHE A 263 -13.29 -48.31 13.59
C PHE A 263 -13.13 -47.47 12.32
N ASN A 264 -13.42 -48.05 11.14
CA ASN A 264 -13.43 -47.29 9.89
C ASN A 264 -14.53 -46.20 9.85
N LEU A 265 -15.69 -46.45 10.47
CA LEU A 265 -16.75 -45.46 10.59
C LEU A 265 -16.38 -44.34 11.58
N LEU A 266 -15.78 -44.70 12.71
CA LEU A 266 -15.29 -43.75 13.71
C LEU A 266 -14.21 -42.82 13.12
N ALA A 267 -13.18 -43.37 12.47
CA ALA A 267 -12.11 -42.58 11.85
C ALA A 267 -12.65 -41.62 10.76
N LYS A 268 -13.64 -42.05 9.97
CA LYS A 268 -14.32 -41.18 8.99
C LYS A 268 -15.11 -40.05 9.66
N LYS A 269 -15.79 -40.32 10.78
CA LYS A 269 -16.54 -39.31 11.55
C LYS A 269 -15.61 -38.34 12.28
N GLU A 270 -14.53 -38.84 12.87
CA GLU A 270 -13.49 -38.04 13.52
C GLU A 270 -12.83 -37.10 12.51
N LYS A 271 -12.46 -37.59 11.32
CA LYS A 271 -11.95 -36.72 10.24
C LYS A 271 -12.93 -35.60 9.88
N LEU A 272 -14.21 -35.91 9.68
CA LEU A 272 -15.21 -34.87 9.36
C LEU A 272 -15.33 -33.82 10.48
N VAL A 273 -15.19 -34.22 11.75
CA VAL A 273 -15.16 -33.29 12.88
C VAL A 273 -13.87 -32.45 12.89
N THR A 274 -12.70 -33.01 12.56
CA THR A 274 -11.46 -32.22 12.46
C THR A 274 -11.50 -31.25 11.29
N ASP A 275 -12.02 -31.67 10.12
CA ASP A 275 -12.10 -30.85 8.92
C ASP A 275 -13.01 -29.62 9.17
N VAL A 276 -14.23 -29.84 9.68
CA VAL A 276 -15.17 -28.75 10.04
C VAL A 276 -14.63 -27.85 11.17
N ARG A 277 -13.91 -28.41 12.15
CA ARG A 277 -13.32 -27.62 13.23
C ARG A 277 -12.16 -26.74 12.73
N LEU A 278 -11.36 -27.22 11.79
CA LEU A 278 -10.31 -26.42 11.13
C LEU A 278 -10.92 -25.31 10.26
N GLU A 279 -12.01 -25.59 9.55
CA GLU A 279 -12.75 -24.58 8.78
C GLU A 279 -13.35 -23.50 9.70
N SER A 280 -14.01 -23.89 10.79
CA SER A 280 -14.53 -22.95 11.81
C SER A 280 -13.42 -22.07 12.41
N ILE A 281 -12.26 -22.65 12.74
CA ILE A 281 -11.09 -21.89 13.23
C ILE A 281 -10.54 -20.96 12.14
N LYS A 282 -10.51 -21.37 10.87
CA LYS A 282 -10.08 -20.52 9.76
C LYS A 282 -11.02 -19.32 9.59
N ILE A 283 -12.33 -19.55 9.56
CA ILE A 283 -13.35 -18.49 9.43
C ILE A 283 -13.27 -17.54 10.61
N GLN A 284 -13.18 -18.02 11.86
CA GLN A 284 -13.03 -17.15 13.03
C GLN A 284 -11.75 -16.30 12.96
N ASN A 285 -10.64 -16.86 12.49
CA ASN A 285 -9.40 -16.10 12.28
C ASN A 285 -9.49 -15.11 11.10
N GLU A 286 -10.40 -15.30 10.14
CA GLU A 286 -10.65 -14.36 9.05
C GLU A 286 -11.57 -13.23 9.51
N VAL A 287 -12.63 -13.52 10.27
CA VAL A 287 -13.46 -12.52 10.97
C VAL A 287 -12.59 -11.65 11.89
N ASN A 288 -11.83 -12.26 12.80
CA ASN A 288 -10.96 -11.53 13.73
C ASN A 288 -9.94 -10.60 13.03
N LYS A 289 -9.50 -10.93 11.80
CA LYS A 289 -8.63 -10.07 10.99
C LYS A 289 -9.39 -8.90 10.38
N VAL A 290 -10.58 -9.14 9.83
CA VAL A 290 -11.44 -8.10 9.28
C VAL A 290 -11.86 -7.12 10.38
N ASP A 291 -12.26 -7.62 11.55
CA ASP A 291 -12.59 -6.80 12.72
C ASP A 291 -11.41 -5.94 13.19
N ALA A 292 -10.19 -6.49 13.18
CA ALA A 292 -8.98 -5.76 13.54
C ALA A 292 -8.61 -4.69 12.51
N ILE A 293 -8.78 -4.97 11.20
CA ILE A 293 -8.59 -4.00 10.13
C ILE A 293 -9.64 -2.88 10.25
N PHE A 294 -10.91 -3.23 10.45
CA PHE A 294 -12.00 -2.27 10.60
C PHE A 294 -11.75 -1.31 11.76
N LYS A 295 -11.41 -1.84 12.95
CA LYS A 295 -11.03 -1.03 14.11
C LYS A 295 -9.83 -0.12 13.84
N SER A 296 -8.80 -0.62 13.17
CA SER A 296 -7.64 0.23 12.80
C SER A 296 -7.95 1.33 11.78
N GLN A 297 -9.06 1.21 11.04
CA GLN A 297 -9.57 2.26 10.15
C GLN A 297 -10.48 3.23 10.91
N GLU A 298 -11.32 2.72 11.83
CA GLU A 298 -12.17 3.48 12.75
C GLU A 298 -11.31 4.38 13.66
N ASP A 299 -10.33 3.82 14.37
CA ASP A 299 -9.35 4.50 15.23
C ASP A 299 -8.58 5.62 14.48
N LEU A 300 -8.33 5.45 13.18
CA LEU A 300 -7.61 6.42 12.35
C LEU A 300 -8.53 7.53 11.81
N ALA A 301 -9.77 7.19 11.46
CA ALA A 301 -10.73 8.11 10.86
C ALA A 301 -11.32 9.09 11.88
N ASP A 302 -11.69 8.60 13.07
CA ASP A 302 -12.48 9.36 14.06
C ASP A 302 -11.70 10.56 14.65
N GLY A 303 -10.37 10.43 14.73
CA GLY A 303 -9.48 11.51 15.17
C GLY A 303 -9.00 12.43 14.05
N LEU A 304 -8.38 11.88 13.00
CA LEU A 304 -7.65 12.68 12.02
C LEU A 304 -8.59 13.47 11.08
N HIS A 305 -9.55 12.78 10.47
CA HIS A 305 -10.42 13.41 9.47
C HIS A 305 -11.39 14.42 10.07
N LEU A 306 -11.77 14.26 11.34
CA LEU A 306 -12.57 15.27 12.05
C LEU A 306 -11.77 16.56 12.28
N ILE A 307 -10.51 16.46 12.71
CA ILE A 307 -9.61 17.61 12.89
C ILE A 307 -9.35 18.31 11.55
N ASP A 308 -9.04 17.55 10.49
CA ASP A 308 -8.83 18.10 9.14
C ASP A 308 -10.09 18.84 8.63
N PHE A 309 -11.28 18.29 8.87
CA PHE A 309 -12.56 18.90 8.47
C PHE A 309 -12.89 20.16 9.28
N GLU A 310 -12.65 20.15 10.60
CA GLU A 310 -12.82 21.34 11.43
C GLU A 310 -11.82 22.45 11.08
N GLN A 311 -10.57 22.09 10.76
CA GLN A 311 -9.57 23.03 10.27
C GLN A 311 -9.99 23.66 8.93
N LEU A 312 -10.45 22.85 7.95
CA LEU A 312 -10.98 23.35 6.67
C LEU A 312 -12.18 24.29 6.87
N LYS A 313 -13.03 24.04 7.87
CA LYS A 313 -14.17 24.88 8.22
C LYS A 313 -13.74 26.22 8.84
N ILE A 314 -12.75 26.20 9.74
CA ILE A 314 -12.14 27.40 10.33
C ILE A 314 -11.46 28.25 9.25
N GLU A 315 -10.71 27.63 8.34
CA GLU A 315 -10.08 28.33 7.22
C GLU A 315 -11.12 28.93 6.27
N ASN A 316 -12.16 28.18 5.89
CA ASN A 316 -13.22 28.70 5.02
C ASN A 316 -13.93 29.92 5.65
N GLN A 317 -14.27 29.84 6.94
CA GLN A 317 -14.82 30.98 7.68
C GLN A 317 -13.85 32.18 7.66
N THR A 318 -12.57 31.95 7.96
CA THR A 318 -11.53 33.00 7.97
C THR A 318 -11.39 33.68 6.60
N TYR A 319 -11.46 32.92 5.51
CA TYR A 319 -11.44 33.48 4.15
C TYR A 319 -12.72 34.27 3.82
N ASN A 320 -13.89 33.81 4.25
CA ASN A 320 -15.15 34.55 4.06
C ASN A 320 -15.13 35.89 4.82
N GLU A 321 -14.71 35.89 6.09
CA GLU A 321 -14.51 37.12 6.88
C GLU A 321 -13.52 38.08 6.19
N LYS A 322 -12.46 37.55 5.58
CA LYS A 322 -11.49 38.35 4.81
C LYS A 322 -12.08 38.93 3.52
N ILE A 323 -12.97 38.21 2.85
CA ILE A 323 -13.70 38.67 1.66
C ILE A 323 -14.67 39.79 2.04
N GLU A 324 -15.41 39.65 3.14
CA GLU A 324 -16.31 40.68 3.66
C GLU A 324 -15.55 41.96 4.04
N GLU A 325 -14.42 41.84 4.77
CA GLU A 325 -13.55 42.98 5.13
C GLU A 325 -13.08 43.77 3.88
N ARG A 326 -12.64 43.08 2.82
CA ARG A 326 -12.24 43.72 1.55
C ARG A 326 -13.44 44.31 0.79
N ASN A 327 -14.60 43.66 0.81
CA ASN A 327 -15.82 44.17 0.19
C ASN A 327 -16.30 45.46 0.89
N GLU A 328 -16.20 45.54 2.21
CA GLU A 328 -16.44 46.80 2.93
C GLU A 328 -15.46 47.91 2.53
N GLU A 329 -14.16 47.60 2.39
CA GLU A 329 -13.15 48.56 1.94
C GLU A 329 -13.43 49.07 0.53
N ILE A 330 -13.77 48.18 -0.40
CA ILE A 330 -14.21 48.55 -1.76
C ILE A 330 -15.46 49.45 -1.68
N GLY A 331 -16.42 49.15 -0.79
CA GLY A 331 -17.57 50.03 -0.54
C GLY A 331 -17.18 51.40 0.03
N LYS A 332 -16.24 51.45 0.98
CA LYS A 332 -15.69 52.68 1.58
C LYS A 332 -14.95 53.52 0.52
N LEU A 333 -14.20 52.89 -0.39
CA LEU A 333 -13.52 53.55 -1.52
C LEU A 333 -14.50 54.06 -2.59
N ARG A 334 -15.49 53.25 -3.00
CA ARG A 334 -16.55 53.67 -3.92
C ARG A 334 -17.30 54.91 -3.40
N ARG A 335 -17.63 54.95 -2.10
CA ARG A 335 -18.22 56.13 -1.44
C ARG A 335 -17.28 57.34 -1.45
N LYS A 336 -15.98 57.17 -1.21
CA LYS A 336 -14.99 58.26 -1.33
C LYS A 336 -14.94 58.83 -2.75
N ILE A 337 -14.93 57.98 -3.79
CA ILE A 337 -14.95 58.41 -5.19
C ILE A 337 -16.24 59.17 -5.52
N ALA A 338 -17.41 58.59 -5.19
CA ALA A 338 -18.72 59.22 -5.40
C ALA A 338 -18.87 60.58 -4.70
N ASN A 339 -18.25 60.76 -3.53
CA ASN A 339 -18.25 62.03 -2.79
C ASN A 339 -17.18 63.04 -3.27
N THR A 340 -16.21 62.61 -4.09
CA THR A 340 -15.09 63.44 -4.56
C THR A 340 -15.29 63.90 -6.00
N VAL A 341 -15.89 63.08 -6.87
CA VAL A 341 -16.17 63.45 -8.26
C VAL A 341 -17.02 64.74 -8.35
N PRO A 342 -18.17 64.91 -7.63
CA PRO A 342 -18.93 66.16 -7.65
C PRO A 342 -18.14 67.37 -7.15
N LYS A 343 -17.24 67.18 -6.17
CA LYS A 343 -16.38 68.27 -5.67
C LYS A 343 -15.37 68.72 -6.73
N ILE A 344 -14.77 67.78 -7.47
CA ILE A 344 -13.89 68.07 -8.61
C ILE A 344 -14.70 68.77 -9.72
N THR A 345 -15.93 68.32 -9.98
CA THR A 345 -16.85 68.98 -10.93
C THR A 345 -17.13 70.43 -10.54
N HIS A 346 -17.55 70.70 -9.30
CA HIS A 346 -17.81 72.08 -8.85
C HIS A 346 -16.57 72.99 -8.85
N VAL A 347 -15.39 72.45 -8.50
CA VAL A 347 -14.13 73.20 -8.62
C VAL A 347 -13.78 73.51 -10.08
N LYS A 348 -14.04 72.57 -11.00
CA LYS A 348 -13.87 72.77 -12.44
C LYS A 348 -14.86 73.80 -12.99
N GLU A 349 -16.13 73.71 -12.62
CA GLU A 349 -17.19 74.66 -13.00
C GLU A 349 -16.86 76.08 -12.53
N GLY A 350 -16.47 76.23 -11.26
CA GLY A 350 -16.03 77.52 -10.71
C GLY A 350 -14.80 78.08 -11.42
N LEU A 351 -13.79 77.25 -11.69
CA LEU A 351 -12.61 77.65 -12.47
C LEU A 351 -12.98 78.08 -13.90
N GLN A 352 -13.94 77.41 -14.54
CA GLN A 352 -14.43 77.77 -15.87
C GLN A 352 -15.17 79.12 -15.85
N SER A 353 -15.92 79.45 -14.79
CA SER A 353 -16.49 80.80 -14.60
C SER A 353 -15.38 81.84 -14.49
N TYR A 354 -14.45 81.69 -13.55
CA TYR A 354 -13.36 82.66 -13.35
C TYR A 354 -12.50 82.88 -14.60
N LEU A 355 -12.31 81.85 -15.44
CA LEU A 355 -11.62 82.00 -16.73
C LEU A 355 -12.44 82.78 -17.76
N ALA A 356 -13.76 82.59 -17.81
CA ALA A 356 -14.66 83.38 -18.66
C ALA A 356 -14.76 84.84 -18.18
N ASP A 357 -14.89 85.05 -16.88
CA ASP A 357 -14.93 86.38 -16.25
C ASP A 357 -13.61 87.14 -16.49
N ASN A 358 -12.46 86.45 -16.42
CA ASN A 358 -11.15 87.03 -16.76
C ASN A 358 -11.02 87.34 -18.26
N ALA A 359 -11.54 86.48 -19.15
CA ALA A 359 -11.57 86.74 -20.59
C ALA A 359 -12.46 87.96 -20.95
N ASN A 360 -13.58 88.13 -20.23
CA ASN A 360 -14.44 89.31 -20.38
C ASN A 360 -13.73 90.58 -19.86
N LEU A 361 -13.17 90.54 -18.66
CA LEU A 361 -12.49 91.69 -18.05
C LEU A 361 -11.24 92.12 -18.82
N THR A 362 -10.47 91.16 -19.37
CA THR A 362 -9.35 91.48 -20.26
C THR A 362 -9.84 92.07 -21.59
N HIS A 363 -10.99 91.63 -22.12
CA HIS A 363 -11.58 92.28 -23.28
C HIS A 363 -12.05 93.72 -22.97
N GLU A 364 -12.77 93.95 -21.87
CA GLU A 364 -13.16 95.29 -21.42
C GLU A 364 -11.95 96.21 -21.27
N LEU A 365 -10.87 95.72 -20.63
CA LEU A 365 -9.63 96.49 -20.46
C LEU A 365 -9.00 96.84 -21.83
N THR A 366 -8.95 95.90 -22.79
CA THR A 366 -8.53 96.23 -24.16
C THR A 366 -9.45 97.22 -24.86
N GLN A 367 -10.77 97.22 -24.58
CA GLN A 367 -11.68 98.22 -25.15
C GLN A 367 -11.40 99.61 -24.55
N THR A 368 -11.25 99.72 -23.22
CA THR A 368 -10.95 101.00 -22.57
C THR A 368 -9.58 101.57 -22.94
N ASP A 369 -8.56 100.72 -23.13
CA ASP A 369 -7.26 101.16 -23.65
C ASP A 369 -7.38 101.71 -25.08
N ASN A 370 -8.13 101.03 -25.96
CA ASN A 370 -8.40 101.48 -27.32
C ASN A 370 -9.22 102.80 -27.35
N GLU A 371 -10.11 103.03 -26.37
CA GLU A 371 -10.85 104.29 -26.25
C GLU A 371 -9.98 105.43 -25.71
N ALA A 372 -9.09 105.15 -24.74
CA ALA A 372 -8.12 106.12 -24.25
C ALA A 372 -7.13 106.55 -25.36
N GLU A 373 -6.63 105.59 -26.16
CA GLU A 373 -5.82 105.89 -27.35
C GLU A 373 -6.54 106.75 -28.39
N ARG A 374 -7.87 106.64 -28.50
CA ARG A 374 -8.69 107.47 -29.40
C ARG A 374 -8.96 108.88 -28.86
N GLN A 375 -8.96 109.06 -27.54
CA GLN A 375 -9.12 110.37 -26.91
C GLN A 375 -7.80 111.18 -26.83
N LEU A 376 -6.67 110.54 -27.09
CA LEU A 376 -5.33 111.13 -27.15
C LEU A 376 -4.87 111.51 -28.58
N ARG A 377 -5.78 111.54 -29.56
CA ARG A 377 -5.52 111.89 -30.97
C ARG A 377 -6.47 112.97 -31.48
#